data_AF-A0A7S0RMW3-F1
#
_entry.id   AF-A0A7S0RMW3-F1
#
_cell.length_a   1.000
_cell.length_b   1.000
_cell.length_c   1.000
_cell.angle_alpha   90.00
_cell.angle_beta   90.00
_cell.angle_gamma   90.00
#
_symmetry.space_group_name_H-M   'P 1'
#
loop_
_entity.id
_entity.type
_entity.pdbx_description
1 polymer ?
#
loop_
_entity_poly.entity_id
_entity_poly.type
_entity_poly.pdbx_seq_one_letter_code
_entity_poly.pdbx_strand_id
1 'polypeptide(L)'
;MQVQPGADGIQKLLAAETEAQRIVSDSRKAKQDRLRQAKAEAEREIAAYRAEREGAYQKKLSEGTSGAQATAQRLANDTALQIQNIQAAVKAKKAQVVDLLVGYTSTVRFN
;
A
#
# COMPACT_ATOMS: atom_id res chain seq x y z
N MET A 1 24.15 13.28 79.19
CA MET A 1 23.04 13.96 78.48
C MET A 1 22.07 12.88 78.06
N GLN A 2 21.02 12.66 78.85
CA GLN A 2 20.05 11.58 78.65
C GLN A 2 19.10 12.00 77.53
N VAL A 3 19.22 11.38 76.37
CA VAL A 3 18.30 11.60 75.25
C VAL A 3 16.99 10.92 75.62
N GLN A 4 15.92 11.71 75.69
CA GLN A 4 14.60 11.26 76.09
C GLN A 4 14.08 10.22 75.07
N PRO A 5 13.63 9.03 75.51
CA PRO A 5 13.35 7.88 74.62
C PRO A 5 12.16 8.05 73.66
N GLY A 6 11.53 9.23 73.62
CA GLY A 6 10.42 9.55 72.69
C GLY A 6 10.83 10.37 71.46
N ALA A 7 11.87 11.22 71.54
CA ALA A 7 12.20 12.14 70.45
C ALA A 7 12.87 11.44 69.26
N ASP A 8 13.80 10.52 69.54
CA ASP A 8 14.50 9.72 68.51
C ASP A 8 13.56 8.75 67.79
N GLY A 9 12.54 8.23 68.49
CA GLY A 9 11.53 7.35 67.91
C GLY A 9 10.65 8.08 66.89
N ILE A 10 10.21 9.30 67.22
CA ILE A 10 9.39 10.12 66.34
C ILE A 10 10.17 10.52 65.07
N GLN A 11 11.44 10.92 65.19
CA GLN A 11 12.27 11.23 64.01
C GLN A 11 12.46 10.01 63.09
N LYS A 12 12.66 8.82 63.65
CA LYS A 12 12.74 7.57 62.86
C LYS A 12 11.43 7.24 62.15
N LEU A 13 10.29 7.43 62.81
CA LEU A 13 8.97 7.23 62.21
C LEU A 13 8.70 8.23 61.08
N LEU A 14 9.07 9.51 61.26
CA LEU A 14 8.93 10.53 60.22
C LEU A 14 9.84 10.24 59.01
N ALA A 15 11.07 9.77 59.24
CA ALA A 15 11.96 9.33 58.18
C ALA A 15 11.41 8.11 57.43
N ALA A 16 10.82 7.14 58.15
CA ALA A 16 10.17 5.99 57.54
C ALA A 16 8.92 6.38 56.73
N GLU A 17 8.13 7.34 57.22
CA GLU A 17 6.95 7.86 56.52
C GLU A 17 7.33 8.54 55.21
N THR A 18 8.34 9.41 55.24
CA THR A 18 8.82 10.11 54.04
C THR A 18 9.39 9.14 53.01
N GLU A 19 10.16 8.13 53.42
CA GLU A 19 10.68 7.11 52.50
C GLU A 19 9.55 6.25 51.92
N ALA A 20 8.57 5.84 52.73
CA ALA A 20 7.40 5.11 52.24
C ALA A 20 6.60 5.93 51.22
N GLN A 21 6.38 7.22 51.50
CA GLN A 21 5.73 8.14 50.56
C GLN A 21 6.53 8.28 49.26
N ARG A 22 7.86 8.36 49.34
CA ARG A 22 8.73 8.43 48.15
C ARG A 22 8.62 7.16 47.32
N ILE A 23 8.71 5.98 47.94
CA ILE A 23 8.58 4.68 47.25
C ILE A 23 7.24 4.57 46.52
N VAL A 24 6.14 5.00 47.15
CA VAL A 24 4.81 4.97 46.52
C VAL A 24 4.73 5.97 45.37
N SER A 25 5.28 7.18 45.52
CA SER A 25 5.31 8.21 44.48
C SER A 25 6.11 7.76 43.26
N ASP A 26 7.30 7.20 43.48
CA ASP A 26 8.18 6.70 42.43
C ASP A 26 7.54 5.52 41.70
N SER A 27 6.89 4.61 42.43
CA SER A 27 6.14 3.49 41.83
C SER A 27 4.98 3.98 40.95
N ARG A 28 4.26 5.02 41.39
CA ARG A 28 3.17 5.63 40.59
C ARG A 28 3.70 6.30 39.33
N LYS A 29 4.80 7.05 39.43
CA LYS A 29 5.47 7.68 38.28
C LYS A 29 5.95 6.62 37.28
N ALA A 30 6.67 5.59 37.75
CA ALA A 30 7.14 4.51 36.91
C ALA A 30 6.00 3.79 36.18
N LYS A 31 4.86 3.56 36.85
CA LYS A 31 3.65 3.00 36.20
C LYS A 31 3.12 3.94 35.11
N GLN A 32 3.03 5.24 35.39
CA GLN A 32 2.56 6.22 34.43
C GLN A 32 3.50 6.31 33.21
N ASP A 33 4.80 6.27 33.43
CA ASP A 33 5.80 6.37 32.37
C ASP A 33 5.81 5.10 31.51
N ARG A 34 5.67 3.91 32.11
CA ARG A 34 5.46 2.67 31.34
C ARG A 34 4.21 2.73 30.47
N LEU A 35 3.11 3.29 30.98
CA LEU A 35 1.88 3.45 30.19
C LEU A 35 2.06 4.46 29.04
N ARG A 36 2.78 5.56 29.27
CA ARG A 36 3.11 6.53 28.21
C ARG A 36 4.02 5.92 27.15
N GLN A 37 5.06 5.20 27.58
CA GLN A 37 5.99 4.52 26.69
C GLN A 37 5.27 3.49 25.83
N ALA A 38 4.44 2.63 26.42
CA ALA A 38 3.66 1.64 25.66
C ALA A 38 2.74 2.28 24.62
N LYS A 39 2.11 3.42 24.95
CA LYS A 39 1.30 4.18 23.98
C LYS A 39 2.13 4.76 22.85
N ALA A 40 3.26 5.40 23.17
CA ALA A 40 4.15 5.99 22.18
C ALA A 40 4.76 4.92 21.25
N GLU A 41 5.13 3.77 21.79
CA GLU A 41 5.62 2.63 21.01
C GLU A 41 4.54 2.07 20.08
N ALA A 42 3.31 1.87 20.59
CA ALA A 42 2.19 1.42 19.77
C ALA A 42 1.84 2.40 18.64
N GLU A 43 1.81 3.71 18.93
CA GLU A 43 1.59 4.75 17.91
C GLU A 43 2.68 4.76 16.85
N ARG A 44 3.94 4.58 17.25
CA ARG A 44 5.08 4.48 16.34
C ARG A 44 4.98 3.23 15.45
N GLU A 45 4.61 2.09 16.02
CA GLU A 45 4.44 0.85 15.27
C GLU A 45 3.27 0.94 14.27
N ILE A 46 2.14 1.53 14.68
CA ILE A 46 1.01 1.80 13.78
C ILE A 46 1.42 2.73 12.64
N ALA A 47 2.18 3.80 12.93
CA ALA A 47 2.66 4.72 11.90
C ALA A 47 3.61 4.03 10.91
N ALA A 48 4.54 3.21 11.41
CA ALA A 48 5.44 2.42 10.57
C ALA A 48 4.67 1.44 9.69
N TYR A 49 3.70 0.70 10.25
CA TYR A 49 2.87 -0.24 9.51
C TYR A 49 2.03 0.46 8.43
N ARG A 50 1.46 1.63 8.73
CA ARG A 50 0.74 2.45 7.74
C ARG A 50 1.65 2.90 6.61
N ALA A 51 2.86 3.38 6.93
CA ALA A 51 3.82 3.81 5.92
C ALA A 51 4.26 2.65 5.02
N GLU A 52 4.51 1.46 5.58
CA GLU A 52 4.84 0.26 4.82
C GLU A 52 3.68 -0.16 3.91
N ARG A 53 2.46 -0.19 4.43
CA ARG A 53 1.25 -0.54 3.66
C ARG A 53 0.98 0.43 2.52
N GLU A 54 1.11 1.73 2.78
CA GLU A 54 0.93 2.75 1.76
C GLU A 54 2.03 2.66 0.70
N GLY A 55 3.29 2.47 1.10
CA GLY A 55 4.39 2.26 0.15
C GLY A 55 4.19 1.02 -0.73
N ALA A 56 3.75 -0.09 -0.14
CA ALA A 56 3.41 -1.31 -0.88
C ALA A 56 2.20 -1.11 -1.81
N TYR A 57 1.20 -0.34 -1.38
CA TYR A 57 0.04 0.00 -2.19
C TYR A 57 0.43 0.86 -3.39
N GLN A 58 1.19 1.94 -3.19
CA GLN A 58 1.66 2.80 -4.28
C GLN A 58 2.55 2.03 -5.26
N LYS A 59 3.43 1.16 -4.76
CA LYS A 59 4.23 0.29 -5.63
C LYS A 59 3.34 -0.59 -6.49
N LYS A 60 2.37 -1.30 -5.91
CA LYS A 60 1.40 -2.11 -6.67
C LYS A 60 0.57 -1.29 -7.65
N LEU A 61 0.19 -0.08 -7.29
CA LEU A 61 -0.55 0.82 -8.16
C LEU A 61 0.32 1.20 -9.37
N SER A 62 1.58 1.57 -9.14
CA SER A 62 2.53 1.91 -10.20
C SER A 62 2.83 0.71 -11.12
N GLU A 63 2.99 -0.49 -10.57
CA GLU A 63 3.18 -1.73 -11.34
C GLU A 63 1.93 -2.09 -12.16
N GLY A 64 0.73 -1.94 -11.57
CA GLY A 64 -0.53 -2.20 -12.26
C GLY A 64 -0.82 -1.20 -13.39
N THR A 65 -0.60 0.10 -13.13
CA THR A 65 -0.79 1.16 -14.13
C THR A 65 0.25 1.09 -15.25
N SER A 66 1.52 0.83 -14.92
CA SER A 66 2.59 0.71 -15.91
C SER A 66 2.40 -0.52 -16.81
N GLY A 67 1.99 -1.65 -16.23
CA GLY A 67 1.65 -2.86 -16.99
C GLY A 67 0.46 -2.64 -17.93
N ALA A 68 -0.57 -1.92 -17.49
CA ALA A 68 -1.74 -1.62 -18.31
C ALA A 68 -1.39 -0.73 -19.50
N GLN A 69 -0.62 0.35 -19.31
CA GLN A 69 -0.19 1.22 -20.41
C GLN A 69 0.72 0.50 -21.41
N ALA A 70 1.70 -0.26 -20.93
CA ALA A 70 2.61 -1.02 -21.80
C ALA A 70 1.87 -2.11 -22.59
N THR A 71 0.82 -2.71 -22.01
CA THR A 71 -0.03 -3.69 -22.70
C THR A 71 -0.93 -3.01 -23.72
N ALA A 72 -1.56 -1.88 -23.38
CA ALA A 72 -2.39 -1.11 -24.30
C ALA A 72 -1.59 -0.62 -25.51
N GLN A 73 -0.37 -0.13 -25.30
CA GLN A 73 0.48 0.35 -26.39
C GLN A 73 0.95 -0.79 -27.31
N ARG A 74 1.31 -1.95 -26.75
CA ARG A 74 1.59 -3.16 -27.55
C ARG A 74 0.39 -3.60 -28.37
N LEU A 75 -0.79 -3.67 -27.74
CA LEU A 75 -2.03 -4.07 -28.42
C LEU A 75 -2.38 -3.09 -29.56
N ALA A 76 -2.19 -1.79 -29.36
CA ALA A 76 -2.43 -0.78 -30.38
C ALA A 76 -1.49 -0.94 -31.58
N ASN A 77 -0.20 -1.21 -31.34
CA ASN A 77 0.79 -1.46 -32.39
C ASN A 77 0.47 -2.73 -33.18
N ASP A 78 0.16 -3.83 -32.49
CA ASP A 78 -0.20 -5.10 -33.12
C ASP A 78 -1.48 -4.97 -33.94
N THR A 79 -2.47 -4.23 -33.42
CA THR A 79 -3.72 -3.94 -34.15
C THR A 79 -3.45 -3.12 -35.41
N ALA A 80 -2.59 -2.09 -35.32
CA ALA A 80 -2.23 -1.27 -36.48
C ALA A 80 -1.53 -2.09 -37.57
N LEU A 81 -0.60 -2.96 -37.18
CA LEU A 81 0.06 -3.90 -38.10
C LEU A 81 -0.96 -4.84 -38.75
N GLN A 82 -1.89 -5.38 -37.97
CA GLN A 82 -2.89 -6.30 -38.49
C GLN A 82 -3.86 -5.62 -39.46
N ILE A 83 -4.26 -4.38 -39.18
CA ILE A 83 -5.04 -3.57 -40.12
C ILE A 83 -4.29 -3.37 -41.43
N GLN A 84 -2.99 -3.04 -41.35
CA GLN A 84 -2.16 -2.82 -42.54
C GLN A 84 -2.04 -4.10 -43.39
N ASN A 85 -1.84 -5.25 -42.73
CA ASN A 85 -1.81 -6.56 -43.39
C ASN A 85 -3.15 -6.90 -44.08
N ILE A 86 -4.28 -6.65 -43.40
CA ILE A 86 -5.61 -6.86 -43.98
C ILE A 86 -5.81 -5.95 -45.19
N GLN A 87 -5.46 -4.67 -45.10
CA GLN A 87 -5.57 -3.73 -46.21
C GLN A 87 -4.73 -4.15 -47.42
N ALA A 88 -3.50 -4.62 -47.19
CA ALA A 88 -2.63 -5.14 -48.24
C ALA A 88 -3.23 -6.40 -48.91
N ALA A 89 -3.74 -7.34 -48.11
CA ALA A 89 -4.38 -8.55 -48.62
C ALA A 89 -5.65 -8.25 -49.42
N VAL A 90 -6.48 -7.31 -48.95
CA VAL A 90 -7.66 -6.84 -49.68
C VAL A 90 -7.25 -6.18 -50.99
N LYS A 91 -6.24 -5.29 -50.98
CA LYS A 91 -5.75 -4.63 -52.20
C LYS A 91 -5.26 -5.63 -53.23
N ALA A 92 -4.54 -6.68 -52.80
CA ALA A 92 -4.04 -7.73 -53.67
C ALA A 92 -5.16 -8.57 -54.30
N LYS A 93 -6.22 -8.90 -53.54
CA LYS A 93 -7.31 -9.77 -54.01
C LYS A 93 -8.49 -9.01 -54.64
N LYS A 94 -8.58 -7.69 -54.46
CA LYS A 94 -9.72 -6.87 -54.93
C LYS A 94 -10.01 -7.05 -56.41
N ALA A 95 -8.99 -7.01 -57.27
CA ALA A 95 -9.16 -7.14 -58.71
C ALA A 95 -9.77 -8.51 -59.08
N GLN A 96 -9.20 -9.61 -58.56
CA GLN A 96 -9.72 -10.96 -58.79
C GLN A 96 -11.17 -11.14 -58.34
N VAL A 97 -11.54 -10.57 -57.19
CA VAL A 97 -12.92 -10.68 -56.67
C VAL A 97 -13.89 -9.85 -57.52
N VAL A 98 -13.49 -8.66 -57.97
CA VAL A 98 -14.31 -7.84 -58.87
C VAL A 98 -14.52 -8.55 -60.21
N ASP A 99 -13.46 -9.11 -60.80
CA ASP A 99 -13.55 -9.84 -62.07
C ASP A 99 -14.47 -11.06 -61.94
N LEU A 100 -14.37 -11.81 -60.83
CA LEU A 100 -15.25 -12.95 -60.54
C LEU A 100 -16.73 -12.53 -60.44
N LEU A 101 -17.01 -11.45 -59.70
CA LEU A 101 -18.37 -10.94 -59.51
C LEU A 101 -18.98 -10.41 -60.81
N VAL A 102 -18.21 -9.65 -61.60
CA VAL A 102 -18.66 -9.15 -62.92
C VAL A 102 -18.88 -10.31 -63.89
N GLY A 103 -17.99 -11.30 -63.89
CA GLY A 103 -18.18 -12.51 -64.69
C GLY A 103 -19.49 -13.22 -64.34
N TYR A 104 -19.79 -13.41 -63.05
CA TYR A 104 -21.04 -14.05 -62.62
C TYR A 104 -22.29 -13.26 -62.99
N THR A 105 -22.28 -11.92 -62.92
CA THR A 105 -23.48 -11.10 -63.18
C THR A 105 -23.71 -10.81 -64.66
N SER A 106 -22.66 -10.81 -65.48
CA SER A 106 -22.77 -10.61 -66.93
C SER A 106 -23.11 -11.89 -67.70
N THR A 107 -22.94 -13.07 -67.10
CA THR A 107 -23.28 -14.34 -67.74
C THR A 107 -24.76 -14.66 -67.51
N VAL A 108 -25.62 -14.29 -68.46
CA VAL A 108 -27.04 -14.68 -68.43
C VAL A 108 -27.15 -16.18 -68.75
N ARG A 109 -27.44 -16.99 -67.73
CA ARG A 109 -27.79 -18.39 -67.89
C ARG A 109 -29.25 -18.47 -68.32
N PHE A 110 -29.49 -18.67 -69.61
CA PHE A 110 -30.79 -19.12 -70.10
C PHE A 110 -30.93 -20.61 -69.75
N ASN A 111 -32.02 -20.95 -69.04
CA ASN A 111 -32.47 -22.33 -68.85
C ASN A 111 -32.99 -22.90 -70.17
#